data_AF-A0A258GGL3-F1
#
_entry.id   AF-A0A258GGL3-F1
#
_cell.length_a   1.000
_cell.length_b   1.000
_cell.length_c   1.000
_cell.angle_alpha   90.00
_cell.angle_beta   90.00
_cell.angle_gamma   90.00
#
_symmetry.space_group_name_H-M   'P 1'
#
loop_
_entity.id
_entity.type
_entity.pdbx_description
1 polymer ?
#
loop_
_entity_poly.entity_id
_entity_poly.type
_entity_poly.pdbx_seq_one_letter_code
_entity_poly.pdbx_strand_id
1 'polypeptide(L)'
;MANTNPISARIKSLQQVKTWQLVIVLLLVSFVAATFLRINNIGMIERRAAVIAADEAGDEEALVNRLYDLQRYVSRHMNTDLGRGVYLEASYNRALQQWQSQQYGDSNPNGNIYLKAQQVCAPQFSSYSSAYLQCTTAELAKYPAATEPTDGNDKPRQEAYIHSYVDPTWSPDFAGWSVLVAALVALLIVGRLISLAVLRLLLKRHYKQV
;
A
#
# COMPACT_ATOMS: atom_id res chain seq x y z
N MET A 1 59.47 30.14 5.32
CA MET A 1 58.19 29.90 4.62
C MET A 1 57.61 28.58 5.12
N ALA A 2 56.55 28.63 5.93
CA ALA A 2 55.95 27.44 6.52
C ALA A 2 55.06 26.75 5.48
N ASN A 3 55.47 25.56 5.05
CA ASN A 3 54.72 24.74 4.11
C ASN A 3 53.60 24.02 4.90
N THR A 4 52.46 24.67 5.04
CA THR A 4 51.28 24.08 5.69
C THR A 4 50.64 23.08 4.73
N ASN A 5 51.02 21.81 4.84
CA ASN A 5 50.44 20.73 4.05
C ASN A 5 48.90 20.75 4.19
N PRO A 6 48.13 20.99 3.10
CA PRO A 6 46.67 21.17 3.15
C PRO A 6 45.93 19.91 3.65
N ILE A 7 46.61 18.77 3.59
CA ILE A 7 46.15 17.46 4.09
C ILE A 7 45.98 17.48 5.62
N SER A 8 46.90 18.12 6.35
CA SER A 8 46.87 18.20 7.82
C SER A 8 45.69 19.04 8.34
N ALA A 9 45.30 20.08 7.61
CA ALA A 9 44.17 20.94 7.95
C ALA A 9 42.82 20.21 7.77
N ARG A 10 42.68 19.42 6.69
CA ARG A 10 41.49 18.57 6.46
C ARG A 10 41.33 17.46 7.50
N ILE A 11 42.43 16.86 7.96
CA ILE A 11 42.39 15.83 9.01
C ILE A 11 41.94 16.40 10.36
N LYS A 12 42.40 17.62 10.71
CA LYS A 12 41.94 18.31 11.95
C LYS A 12 40.46 18.70 11.89
N SER A 13 39.93 19.06 10.73
CA SER A 13 38.50 19.40 10.58
C SER A 13 37.58 18.18 10.75
N LEU A 14 38.01 17.00 10.31
CA LEU A 14 37.28 15.74 10.52
C LEU A 14 37.27 15.29 12.00
N GLN A 15 38.30 15.66 12.77
CA GLN A 15 38.34 15.44 14.22
C GLN A 15 37.44 16.40 15.01
N GLN A 16 37.11 17.58 14.47
CA GLN A 16 36.30 18.59 15.17
C GLN A 16 34.82 18.23 15.27
N VAL A 17 34.27 17.47 14.33
CA VAL A 17 32.89 17.01 14.43
C VAL A 17 32.84 15.95 15.53
N LYS A 18 32.22 16.29 16.67
CA LYS A 18 32.04 15.34 17.77
C LYS A 18 31.00 14.31 17.35
N THR A 19 31.22 13.02 17.64
CA THR A 19 30.26 11.94 17.32
C THR A 19 28.86 12.23 17.82
N TRP A 20 28.73 12.90 18.97
CA TRP A 20 27.44 13.31 19.51
C TRP A 20 26.69 14.33 18.64
N GLN A 21 27.39 15.22 17.93
CA GLN A 21 26.76 16.13 16.97
C GLN A 21 26.13 15.37 15.81
N LEU A 22 26.81 14.33 15.31
CA LEU A 22 26.25 13.46 14.26
C LEU A 22 25.01 12.71 14.75
N VAL A 23 24.98 12.28 16.02
CA VAL A 23 23.81 11.64 16.63
C VAL A 23 22.62 12.60 16.69
N ILE A 24 22.84 13.86 17.08
CA ILE A 24 21.77 14.88 17.07
C ILE A 24 21.25 15.10 15.64
N VAL A 25 22.15 15.26 14.67
CA VAL A 25 21.77 15.42 13.26
C VAL A 25 20.98 14.22 12.77
N LEU A 26 21.40 13.00 13.12
CA LEU A 26 20.69 11.77 12.77
C LEU A 26 19.26 11.78 13.31
N LEU A 27 19.07 12.15 14.58
CA LEU A 27 17.74 12.22 15.19
C LEU A 27 16.84 13.23 14.48
N LEU A 28 17.35 14.42 14.20
CA LEU A 28 16.59 15.46 13.51
C LEU A 28 16.21 15.05 12.08
N VAL A 29 17.17 14.53 11.30
CA VAL A 29 16.90 14.09 9.93
C VAL A 29 15.97 12.88 9.91
N SER A 30 16.12 11.94 10.85
CA SER A 30 15.23 10.77 10.95
C SER A 30 13.79 11.18 11.26
N PHE A 31 13.59 12.20 12.11
CA PHE A 31 12.26 12.74 12.39
C PHE A 31 11.61 13.37 11.14
N VAL A 32 12.40 14.13 10.38
CA VAL A 32 11.96 14.69 9.09
C VAL A 32 11.62 13.59 8.10
N ALA A 33 12.47 12.57 7.98
CA ALA A 33 12.23 11.42 7.11
C ALA A 33 10.95 10.66 7.48
N ALA A 34 10.74 10.38 8.77
CA ALA A 34 9.52 9.74 9.25
C ALA A 34 8.27 10.56 8.95
N THR A 35 8.35 11.89 9.03
CA THR A 35 7.24 12.79 8.72
C THR A 35 6.88 12.73 7.23
N PHE A 36 7.86 12.81 6.33
CA PHE A 36 7.60 12.73 4.90
C PHE A 36 7.13 11.34 4.46
N LEU A 37 7.69 10.27 5.02
CA LEU A 37 7.21 8.90 4.81
C LEU A 37 5.74 8.76 5.22
N ARG A 38 5.34 9.38 6.34
CA ARG A 38 3.95 9.40 6.78
C ARG A 38 3.05 10.17 5.84
N ILE A 39 3.50 11.31 5.31
CA ILE A 39 2.74 12.10 4.33
C ILE A 39 2.50 11.28 3.05
N ASN A 40 3.51 10.58 2.56
CA ASN A 40 3.36 9.68 1.41
C ASN A 40 2.30 8.60 1.67
N ASN A 41 2.37 7.96 2.84
CA ASN A 41 1.41 6.90 3.19
C ASN A 41 -0.03 7.43 3.29
N ILE A 42 -0.23 8.58 3.95
CA ILE A 42 -1.55 9.21 4.06
C ILE A 42 -2.09 9.59 2.66
N GLY A 43 -1.26 10.15 1.80
CA GLY A 43 -1.68 10.51 0.44
C GLY A 43 -2.10 9.30 -0.40
N MET A 44 -1.55 8.11 -0.15
CA MET A 44 -2.03 6.87 -0.75
C MET A 44 -3.39 6.45 -0.16
N ILE A 45 -3.55 6.50 1.16
CA ILE A 45 -4.81 6.13 1.84
C ILE A 45 -5.98 6.99 1.35
N GLU A 46 -5.78 8.31 1.20
CA GLU A 46 -6.79 9.23 0.69
C GLU A 46 -7.23 8.86 -0.74
N ARG A 47 -6.28 8.50 -1.61
CA ARG A 47 -6.57 8.07 -2.99
C ARG A 47 -7.29 6.73 -3.03
N ARG A 48 -6.90 5.79 -2.16
CA ARG A 48 -7.63 4.52 -2.01
C ARG A 48 -9.07 4.76 -1.56
N ALA A 49 -9.30 5.66 -0.60
CA ALA A 49 -10.64 6.03 -0.18
C ALA A 49 -11.44 6.67 -1.33
N ALA A 50 -10.82 7.50 -2.15
CA ALA A 50 -11.47 8.09 -3.33
C ALA A 50 -11.84 7.05 -4.40
N VAL A 51 -11.04 5.99 -4.59
CA VAL A 51 -11.39 4.85 -5.46
C VAL A 51 -12.63 4.14 -4.92
N ILE A 52 -12.66 3.83 -3.62
CA ILE A 52 -13.79 3.15 -2.98
C ILE A 52 -15.07 3.99 -3.11
N ALA A 53 -14.97 5.30 -2.86
CA ALA A 53 -16.12 6.21 -2.99
C ALA A 53 -16.64 6.29 -4.44
N ALA A 54 -15.75 6.29 -5.44
CA ALA A 54 -16.16 6.26 -6.85
C ALA A 54 -16.82 4.92 -7.23
N ASP A 55 -16.31 3.81 -6.71
CA ASP A 55 -16.90 2.48 -6.90
C ASP A 55 -18.32 2.39 -6.31
N GLU A 56 -18.50 2.89 -5.08
CA GLU A 56 -19.79 2.96 -4.40
C GLU A 56 -20.79 3.84 -5.16
N ALA A 57 -20.34 4.98 -5.70
CA ALA A 57 -21.18 5.88 -6.50
C ALA A 57 -21.59 5.29 -7.85
N GLY A 58 -20.87 4.28 -8.36
CA GLY A 58 -21.13 3.68 -9.67
C GLY A 58 -20.75 4.59 -10.85
N ASP A 59 -19.91 5.59 -10.62
CA ASP A 59 -19.37 6.46 -11.67
C ASP A 59 -18.12 5.81 -12.27
N GLU A 60 -18.28 5.13 -13.42
CA GLU A 60 -17.21 4.40 -14.08
C GLU A 60 -16.06 5.30 -14.55
N GLU A 61 -16.37 6.51 -15.04
CA GLU A 61 -15.36 7.46 -15.51
C GLU A 61 -14.52 7.97 -14.32
N ALA A 62 -15.18 8.34 -13.22
CA ALA A 62 -14.49 8.73 -12.00
C ALA A 62 -13.65 7.56 -11.45
N LEU A 63 -14.19 6.35 -11.43
CA LEU A 63 -13.50 5.16 -10.93
C LEU A 63 -12.19 4.89 -11.68
N VAL A 64 -12.23 4.90 -13.02
CA VAL A 64 -11.02 4.72 -13.85
C VAL A 64 -9.99 5.80 -13.57
N ASN A 65 -10.42 7.06 -13.49
CA ASN A 65 -9.53 8.18 -13.16
C ASN A 65 -8.89 8.04 -11.77
N ARG A 66 -9.66 7.59 -10.77
CA ARG A 66 -9.15 7.38 -9.40
C ARG A 66 -8.20 6.21 -9.30
N LEU A 67 -8.46 5.11 -10.02
CA LEU A 67 -7.54 3.97 -10.10
C LEU A 67 -6.20 4.39 -10.73
N TYR A 68 -6.24 5.18 -11.80
CA TYR A 68 -5.03 5.70 -12.43
C TYR A 68 -4.24 6.66 -11.52
N ASP A 69 -4.92 7.57 -10.82
CA ASP A 69 -4.26 8.46 -9.84
C ASP A 69 -3.61 7.66 -8.71
N LEU A 70 -4.32 6.65 -8.17
CA LEU A 70 -3.79 5.75 -7.16
C LEU A 70 -2.55 5.00 -7.66
N GLN A 71 -2.62 4.39 -8.84
CA GLN A 71 -1.50 3.67 -9.44
C GLN A 71 -0.28 4.60 -9.62
N ARG A 72 -0.49 5.78 -10.20
CA ARG A 72 0.57 6.77 -10.45
C ARG A 72 1.20 7.25 -9.16
N TYR A 73 0.40 7.44 -8.12
CA TYR A 73 0.89 7.88 -6.82
C TYR A 73 1.73 6.80 -6.15
N VAL A 74 1.22 5.57 -6.06
CA VAL A 74 1.92 4.42 -5.44
C VAL A 74 3.23 4.13 -6.15
N SER A 75 3.23 4.15 -7.49
CA SER A 75 4.44 3.87 -8.29
C SER A 75 5.54 4.93 -8.17
N ARG A 76 5.26 6.09 -7.56
CA ARG A 76 6.19 7.24 -7.48
C ARG A 76 6.66 7.58 -6.08
N HIS A 77 6.02 7.05 -5.04
CA HIS A 77 6.30 7.38 -3.66
C HIS A 77 6.55 6.11 -2.86
N MET A 78 7.66 6.04 -2.12
CA MET A 78 7.89 4.92 -1.19
C MET A 78 6.92 4.96 -0.01
N ASN A 79 6.81 3.85 0.71
CA ASN A 79 5.98 3.70 1.89
C ASN A 79 4.48 3.86 1.56
N THR A 80 4.09 3.36 0.39
CA THR A 80 2.72 3.41 -0.13
C THR A 80 2.15 2.02 -0.45
N ASP A 81 2.68 0.98 0.21
CA ASP A 81 2.18 -0.39 0.11
C ASP A 81 0.67 -0.49 0.41
N LEU A 82 -0.06 -1.09 -0.51
CA LEU A 82 -1.50 -1.33 -0.43
C LEU A 82 -1.85 -2.64 0.30
N GLY A 83 -0.85 -3.46 0.63
CA GLY A 83 -1.01 -4.77 1.24
C GLY A 83 -1.80 -5.72 0.33
N ARG A 84 -3.12 -5.82 0.56
CA ARG A 84 -4.03 -6.66 -0.25
C ARG A 84 -4.62 -5.94 -1.47
N GLY A 85 -4.30 -4.66 -1.68
CA GLY A 85 -4.86 -3.86 -2.75
C GLY A 85 -6.15 -3.11 -2.37
N VAL A 86 -6.78 -2.53 -3.38
CA VAL A 86 -8.12 -1.92 -3.31
C VAL A 86 -9.12 -2.89 -3.95
N TYR A 87 -10.18 -3.21 -3.21
CA TYR A 87 -11.25 -4.08 -3.67
C TYR A 87 -12.44 -3.23 -4.11
N LEU A 88 -12.91 -3.44 -5.33
CA LEU A 88 -14.07 -2.79 -5.92
C LEU A 88 -15.33 -3.60 -5.60
N GLU A 89 -15.72 -3.56 -4.33
CA GLU A 89 -16.81 -4.37 -3.80
C GLU A 89 -18.14 -4.05 -4.49
N ALA A 90 -18.46 -2.78 -4.70
CA ALA A 90 -19.73 -2.38 -5.30
C ALA A 90 -19.79 -2.81 -6.78
N SER A 91 -18.70 -2.68 -7.52
CA SER A 91 -18.62 -3.18 -8.91
C SER A 91 -18.76 -4.70 -9.00
N TYR A 92 -18.07 -5.45 -8.13
CA TYR A 92 -18.20 -6.91 -8.09
C TYR A 92 -19.65 -7.32 -7.81
N ASN A 93 -20.26 -6.70 -6.81
CA ASN A 93 -21.63 -6.92 -6.40
C ASN A 93 -22.64 -6.64 -7.52
N ARG A 94 -22.49 -5.53 -8.25
CA ARG A 94 -23.31 -5.20 -9.43
C ARG A 94 -23.16 -6.25 -10.53
N ALA A 95 -21.94 -6.68 -10.84
CA ALA A 95 -21.69 -7.71 -11.85
C ALA A 95 -22.29 -9.06 -11.44
N LEU A 96 -22.17 -9.44 -10.16
CA LEU A 96 -22.73 -10.68 -9.64
C LEU A 96 -24.26 -10.67 -9.72
N GLN A 97 -24.90 -9.54 -9.42
CA GLN A 97 -26.34 -9.36 -9.62
C GLN A 97 -26.77 -9.52 -11.08
N GLN A 98 -26.05 -8.91 -12.02
CA GLN A 98 -26.34 -9.03 -13.45
C GLN A 98 -26.19 -10.48 -13.93
N TRP A 99 -25.16 -11.19 -13.45
CA TRP A 99 -25.00 -12.60 -13.75
C TRP A 99 -26.15 -13.43 -13.17
N GLN A 100 -26.52 -13.23 -11.90
CA GLN A 100 -27.63 -13.95 -11.27
C GLN A 100 -28.96 -13.71 -11.99
N SER A 101 -29.24 -12.48 -12.43
CA SER A 101 -30.48 -12.18 -13.16
C SER A 101 -30.53 -12.85 -14.54
N GLN A 102 -29.39 -13.01 -15.21
CA GLN A 102 -29.29 -13.73 -16.48
C GLN A 102 -29.46 -15.24 -16.30
N GLN A 103 -28.82 -15.83 -15.29
CA GLN A 103 -28.88 -17.27 -15.03
C GLN A 103 -30.25 -17.72 -14.52
N TYR A 104 -30.88 -16.91 -13.65
CA TYR A 104 -32.11 -17.25 -12.95
C TYR A 104 -33.33 -16.43 -13.43
N GLY A 105 -33.22 -15.85 -14.63
CA GLY A 105 -34.24 -15.01 -15.26
C GLY A 105 -35.45 -15.78 -15.79
N ASP A 106 -36.08 -15.26 -16.84
CA ASP A 106 -37.38 -15.75 -17.34
C ASP A 106 -37.33 -17.18 -17.92
N SER A 107 -36.13 -17.72 -18.14
CA SER A 107 -35.87 -19.07 -18.66
C SER A 107 -36.23 -20.20 -17.67
N ASN A 108 -36.56 -19.90 -16.41
CA ASN A 108 -36.93 -20.89 -15.41
C ASN A 108 -38.44 -21.25 -15.49
N PRO A 109 -38.84 -22.54 -15.34
CA PRO A 109 -40.25 -22.96 -15.29
C PRO A 109 -41.11 -22.24 -14.24
N ASN A 110 -40.48 -21.69 -13.20
CA ASN A 110 -41.11 -20.92 -12.13
C ASN A 110 -41.17 -19.41 -12.42
N GLY A 111 -40.82 -18.98 -13.65
CA GLY A 111 -40.64 -17.59 -14.05
C GLY A 111 -39.35 -16.99 -13.47
N ASN A 112 -39.24 -15.66 -13.47
CA ASN A 112 -38.07 -14.95 -12.94
C ASN A 112 -37.91 -15.13 -11.41
N ILE A 113 -37.28 -16.22 -10.99
CA ILE A 113 -37.08 -16.53 -9.56
C ILE A 113 -36.14 -15.52 -8.90
N TYR A 114 -35.27 -14.88 -9.69
CA TYR A 114 -34.43 -13.78 -9.21
C TYR A 114 -35.25 -12.57 -8.78
N LEU A 115 -36.23 -12.15 -9.59
CA LEU A 115 -37.13 -11.05 -9.24
C LEU A 115 -37.92 -11.35 -7.95
N LYS A 116 -38.40 -12.60 -7.79
CA LYS A 116 -39.09 -13.03 -6.56
C LYS A 116 -38.19 -12.95 -5.32
N ALA A 117 -36.94 -13.40 -5.44
CA ALA A 117 -35.95 -13.26 -4.37
C ALA A 117 -35.68 -11.80 -4.03
N GLN A 118 -35.56 -10.93 -5.04
CA GLN A 118 -35.38 -9.49 -4.83
C GLN A 118 -36.58 -8.84 -4.13
N GLN A 119 -37.82 -9.22 -4.43
CA GLN A 119 -39.01 -8.67 -3.76
C GLN A 119 -39.01 -8.94 -2.25
N VAL A 120 -38.43 -10.06 -1.82
CA VAL A 120 -38.31 -10.42 -0.40
C VAL A 120 -37.13 -9.71 0.26
N CYS A 121 -35.97 -9.71 -0.41
CA CYS A 121 -34.72 -9.24 0.17
C CYS A 121 -34.51 -7.72 0.02
N ALA A 122 -34.84 -7.11 -1.12
CA ALA A 122 -34.56 -5.68 -1.37
C ALA A 122 -35.18 -4.71 -0.36
N PRO A 123 -36.40 -4.91 0.16
CA PRO A 123 -36.94 -4.02 1.20
C PRO A 123 -36.20 -4.11 2.55
N GLN A 124 -35.45 -5.19 2.80
CA GLN A 124 -34.75 -5.42 4.07
C GLN A 124 -33.36 -4.77 4.11
N PHE A 125 -32.84 -4.33 2.97
CA PHE A 125 -31.48 -3.80 2.86
C PHE A 125 -31.49 -2.49 2.07
N SER A 126 -30.81 -1.47 2.59
CA SER A 126 -30.69 -0.16 1.95
C SER A 126 -29.71 -0.13 0.78
N SER A 127 -28.80 -1.11 0.71
CA SER A 127 -27.78 -1.22 -0.32
C SER A 127 -27.44 -2.69 -0.59
N TYR A 128 -26.81 -2.92 -1.74
CA TYR A 128 -26.29 -4.23 -2.07
C TYR A 128 -25.08 -4.55 -1.17
N SER A 129 -25.25 -5.52 -0.28
CA SER A 129 -24.29 -5.93 0.73
C SER A 129 -24.14 -7.45 0.76
N SER A 130 -23.12 -7.95 1.46
CA SER A 130 -22.96 -9.40 1.68
C SER A 130 -24.19 -10.05 2.31
N ALA A 131 -24.90 -9.34 3.20
CA ALA A 131 -26.14 -9.81 3.81
C ALA A 131 -27.32 -9.86 2.82
N TYR A 132 -27.44 -8.87 1.93
CA TYR A 132 -28.41 -8.91 0.84
C TYR A 132 -28.15 -10.10 -0.10
N LEU A 133 -26.89 -10.38 -0.41
CA LEU A 133 -26.46 -11.54 -1.20
C LEU A 133 -26.83 -12.88 -0.54
N GLN A 134 -26.59 -13.00 0.76
CA GLN A 134 -26.96 -14.19 1.51
C GLN A 134 -28.48 -14.40 1.55
N CYS A 135 -29.27 -13.32 1.71
CA CYS A 135 -30.72 -13.39 1.62
C CYS A 135 -31.17 -13.86 0.23
N THR A 136 -30.68 -13.22 -0.83
CA THR A 136 -31.09 -13.56 -2.21
C THR A 136 -30.69 -14.97 -2.60
N THR A 137 -29.48 -15.42 -2.25
CA THR A 137 -29.06 -16.82 -2.48
C THR A 137 -29.88 -17.84 -1.69
N ALA A 138 -30.24 -17.53 -0.43
CA ALA A 138 -31.11 -18.38 0.37
C ALA A 138 -32.54 -18.46 -0.18
N GLU A 139 -33.09 -17.35 -0.70
CA GLU A 139 -34.39 -17.33 -1.38
C GLU A 139 -34.36 -18.10 -2.70
N LEU A 140 -33.28 -17.95 -3.49
CA LEU A 140 -33.09 -18.70 -4.73
C LEU A 140 -33.01 -20.21 -4.50
N ALA A 141 -32.36 -20.65 -3.42
CA ALA A 141 -32.23 -22.06 -3.06
C ALA A 141 -33.58 -22.76 -2.75
N LYS A 142 -34.65 -22.00 -2.48
CA LYS A 142 -36.01 -22.55 -2.27
C LYS A 142 -36.66 -23.04 -3.56
N TYR A 143 -36.17 -22.60 -4.71
CA TYR A 143 -36.66 -23.01 -6.01
C TYR A 143 -35.69 -24.06 -6.57
N PRO A 144 -36.11 -25.33 -6.73
CA PRO A 144 -35.24 -26.35 -7.32
C PRO A 144 -34.83 -25.90 -8.73
N ALA A 145 -33.53 -25.86 -8.98
CA ALA A 145 -32.97 -25.33 -10.21
C ALA A 145 -33.51 -26.10 -11.43
N ALA A 146 -34.08 -25.38 -12.40
CA ALA A 146 -33.96 -25.80 -13.79
C ALA A 146 -32.49 -25.69 -14.12
N THR A 147 -31.74 -26.79 -13.97
CA THR A 147 -30.28 -26.90 -14.09
C THR A 147 -29.51 -25.94 -13.18
N GLU A 148 -28.69 -26.47 -12.25
CA GLU A 148 -27.71 -25.63 -11.56
C GLU A 148 -26.95 -24.82 -12.63
N PRO A 149 -26.84 -23.49 -12.49
CA PRO A 149 -26.05 -22.72 -13.43
C PRO A 149 -24.66 -23.33 -13.40
N THR A 150 -24.22 -23.84 -14.54
CA THR A 150 -22.86 -24.31 -14.69
C THR A 150 -21.96 -23.21 -14.13
N ASP A 151 -21.06 -23.57 -13.20
CA ASP A 151 -19.89 -22.76 -12.78
C ASP A 151 -18.94 -22.57 -14.00
N GLY A 152 -19.51 -22.21 -15.15
CA GLY A 152 -18.82 -21.83 -16.35
C GLY A 152 -18.10 -20.51 -16.13
N ASN A 153 -17.16 -20.23 -17.02
CA ASN A 153 -16.24 -19.09 -16.96
C ASN A 153 -16.92 -17.69 -16.90
N ASP A 154 -18.25 -17.62 -16.95
CA ASP A 154 -19.03 -16.38 -17.01
C ASP A 154 -19.37 -15.78 -15.63
N LYS A 155 -19.19 -16.54 -14.54
CA LYS A 155 -19.40 -16.01 -13.18
C LYS A 155 -18.33 -14.96 -12.85
N PRO A 156 -18.71 -13.75 -12.37
CA PRO A 156 -17.75 -12.74 -11.97
C PRO A 156 -16.78 -13.27 -10.91
N ARG A 157 -15.48 -13.09 -11.16
CA ARG A 157 -14.41 -13.56 -10.29
C ARG A 157 -13.87 -12.42 -9.44
N GLN A 158 -13.79 -12.62 -8.12
CA GLN A 158 -13.41 -11.56 -7.18
C GLN A 158 -12.01 -11.00 -7.46
N GLU A 159 -11.07 -11.84 -7.93
CA GLU A 159 -9.71 -11.40 -8.25
C GLU A 159 -9.65 -10.35 -9.38
N ALA A 160 -10.66 -10.27 -10.24
CA ALA A 160 -10.73 -9.26 -11.30
C ALA A 160 -11.08 -7.86 -10.77
N TYR A 161 -11.59 -7.77 -9.53
CA TYR A 161 -12.01 -6.53 -8.87
C TYR A 161 -11.04 -6.09 -7.77
N ILE A 162 -9.89 -6.75 -7.63
CA ILE A 162 -8.84 -6.38 -6.68
C ILE A 162 -7.67 -5.78 -7.46
N HIS A 163 -7.41 -4.50 -7.23
CA HIS A 163 -6.27 -3.80 -7.82
C HIS A 163 -5.16 -3.62 -6.79
N SER A 164 -3.98 -4.18 -7.08
CA SER A 164 -2.77 -3.96 -6.28
C SER A 164 -1.69 -3.32 -7.15
N TYR A 165 -0.90 -2.44 -6.53
CA TYR A 165 0.20 -1.74 -7.17
C TYR A 165 1.43 -1.86 -6.27
N VAL A 166 2.62 -1.85 -6.89
CA VAL A 166 3.89 -2.00 -6.18
C VAL A 166 4.50 -0.62 -5.98
N ASP A 167 4.88 -0.30 -4.75
CA ASP A 167 5.61 0.91 -4.44
C ASP A 167 7.13 0.72 -4.60
N PRO A 168 7.86 1.76 -5.00
CA PRO A 168 9.30 1.67 -5.13
C PRO A 168 9.97 1.63 -3.74
N THR A 169 11.04 0.84 -3.62
CA THR A 169 11.85 0.81 -2.38
C THR A 169 12.49 2.16 -2.07
N TRP A 170 12.72 2.98 -3.10
CA TRP A 170 13.19 4.34 -2.98
C TRP A 170 12.55 5.24 -4.06
N SER A 171 12.16 6.46 -3.71
CA SER A 171 11.51 7.45 -4.56
C SER A 171 12.30 8.76 -4.56
N PRO A 172 12.43 9.46 -5.70
CA PRO A 172 13.16 10.73 -5.80
C PRO A 172 12.32 11.93 -5.30
N ASP A 173 11.75 11.83 -4.11
CA ASP A 173 10.92 12.84 -3.44
C ASP A 173 11.51 13.27 -2.10
N PHE A 174 10.83 14.17 -1.37
CA PHE A 174 11.34 14.65 -0.07
C PHE A 174 11.54 13.51 0.95
N ALA A 175 10.67 12.50 0.94
CA ALA A 175 10.84 11.31 1.76
C ALA A 175 12.12 10.56 1.38
N GLY A 176 12.34 10.26 0.10
CA GLY A 176 13.52 9.51 -0.30
C GLY A 176 14.83 10.24 -0.10
N TRP A 177 14.88 11.54 -0.34
CA TRP A 177 16.10 12.32 -0.08
C TRP A 177 16.40 12.41 1.42
N SER A 178 15.38 12.60 2.27
CA SER A 178 15.59 12.64 3.72
C SER A 178 16.02 11.29 4.28
N VAL A 179 15.47 10.17 3.79
CA VAL A 179 15.92 8.81 4.14
C VAL A 179 17.37 8.58 3.70
N LEU A 180 17.75 9.00 2.48
CA LEU A 180 19.14 8.89 2.01
C LEU A 180 20.12 9.66 2.90
N VAL A 181 19.79 10.89 3.28
CA VAL A 181 20.62 11.69 4.19
C VAL A 181 20.71 11.02 5.56
N ALA A 182 19.60 10.51 6.11
CA ALA A 182 19.61 9.76 7.36
C ALA A 182 20.53 8.53 7.29
N ALA A 183 20.42 7.75 6.21
CA ALA A 183 21.25 6.58 5.96
C ALA A 183 22.74 6.95 5.84
N LEU A 184 23.07 8.02 5.13
CA LEU A 184 24.45 8.51 5.00
C LEU A 184 25.04 8.92 6.35
N VAL A 185 24.30 9.68 7.17
CA VAL A 185 24.75 10.08 8.51
C VAL A 185 24.92 8.85 9.41
N ALA A 186 24.01 7.88 9.34
CA ALA A 186 24.12 6.62 10.08
C ALA A 186 25.39 5.85 9.67
N LEU A 187 25.68 5.72 8.38
CA LEU A 187 26.89 5.06 7.88
C LEU A 187 28.18 5.76 8.37
N LEU A 188 28.19 7.09 8.42
CA LEU A 188 29.34 7.85 8.96
C LEU A 188 29.56 7.55 10.45
N ILE A 189 28.49 7.46 11.25
CA ILE A 189 28.57 7.11 12.67
C ILE A 189 29.09 5.68 12.82
N VAL A 190 28.53 4.72 12.09
CA VAL A 190 28.93 3.31 12.13
C VAL A 190 30.39 3.15 11.74
N GLY A 191 30.82 3.75 10.63
CA GLY A 191 32.22 3.72 10.19
C GLY A 191 33.19 4.27 11.24
N ARG A 192 32.78 5.32 11.97
CA ARG A 192 33.58 5.89 13.07
C ARG A 192 33.63 5.00 14.30
N LEU A 193 32.54 4.31 14.63
CA LEU A 193 32.52 3.34 15.73
C LEU A 193 33.43 2.13 15.41
N ILE A 194 33.38 1.64 14.17
CA ILE A 194 34.22 0.53 13.71
C ILE A 194 35.70 0.92 13.77
N SER A 195 36.10 2.09 13.26
CA SER A 195 37.50 2.52 13.27
C SER A 195 38.05 2.66 14.70
N LEU A 196 37.26 3.19 15.63
CA LEU A 196 37.61 3.24 17.06
C LEU A 196 37.71 1.84 17.69
N ALA A 197 36.83 0.92 17.33
CA ALA A 197 36.87 -0.46 17.83
C ALA A 197 38.13 -1.20 17.35
N VAL A 198 38.46 -1.08 16.06
CA VAL A 198 39.69 -1.66 15.48
C VAL A 198 40.93 -1.07 16.13
N LEU A 199 41.00 0.26 16.30
CA LEU A 199 42.13 0.91 16.96
C LEU A 199 42.31 0.42 18.40
N ARG A 200 41.21 0.30 19.16
CA ARG A 200 41.23 -0.25 20.53
C ARG A 200 41.69 -1.70 20.57
N LEU A 201 41.29 -2.52 19.60
CA LEU A 201 41.73 -3.91 19.48
C LEU A 201 43.23 -4.03 19.19
N LEU A 202 43.74 -3.22 18.26
CA LEU A 202 45.17 -3.18 17.93
C LEU A 202 46.02 -2.73 19.13
N LEU A 203 45.62 -1.66 19.81
CA LEU A 203 46.30 -1.18 21.02
C LEU A 203 46.29 -2.23 22.13
N LYS A 204 45.15 -2.88 22.39
CA LYS A 204 45.06 -3.97 23.39
C LYS A 204 45.95 -5.17 23.04
N ARG A 205 46.11 -5.51 21.76
CA ARG A 205 47.02 -6.59 21.33
C ARG A 205 48.48 -6.18 21.52
N HIS A 206 48.85 -4.96 21.14
CA HIS A 206 50.23 -4.50 21.24
C HIS A 206 50.70 -4.35 22.70
N TYR A 207 49.86 -3.83 23.60
CA TYR A 207 50.17 -3.70 25.03
C TYR A 207 50.12 -5.02 25.80
N LYS A 208 49.59 -6.10 25.22
CA LYS A 208 49.68 -7.46 25.80
C LYS A 208 50.96 -8.20 25.44
N GLN A 209 51.75 -7.69 24.48
CA GLN A 209 52.99 -8.30 23.99
C GLN A 209 54.25 -7.65 24.59
N VAL A 210 54.10 -6.60 25.40
CA VAL A 210 55.16 -5.95 26.19
C VAL A 210 54.93 -6.29 27.65
#